data_AF-G2R401-F1
#
_entry.id   AF-G2R401-F1
#
_cell.length_a   1.000
_cell.length_b   1.000
_cell.length_c   1.000
_cell.angle_alpha   90.00
_cell.angle_beta   90.00
_cell.angle_gamma   90.00
#
_symmetry.space_group_name_H-M   'P 1'
#
loop_
_entity.id
_entity.type
_entity.pdbx_description
1 polymer ?
#
loop_
_entity_poly.entity_id
_entity_poly.type
_entity_poly.pdbx_seq_one_letter_code
_entity_poly.pdbx_strand_id
1 'polypeptide(L)'
;MPLAALSATAPSLQIPPAAGPAVSLEPPDSKLHLLGSLSDLDLAMLIAAARLDIVAHTDTVNFAMAYDEYTSLMGRQRVQSASSGMLALGGGARVWGRGAAGIAWERLVALGLLVPAAPGGRGTAGLGGLDAKMWKVDVALEEIPAAVKLNAVLARWCREI
;
A
#
# COMPACT_ATOMS: atom_id res chain seq x y z
N MET A 1 -29.88 19.78 -5.89
CA MET A 1 -30.47 20.84 -5.04
C MET A 1 -31.94 20.52 -4.79
N PRO A 2 -32.31 19.76 -3.75
CA PRO A 2 -33.69 19.28 -3.53
C PRO A 2 -34.56 20.17 -2.62
N LEU A 3 -34.02 21.27 -2.09
CA LEU A 3 -34.72 22.14 -1.12
C LEU A 3 -35.77 23.06 -1.75
N ALA A 4 -35.89 23.12 -3.08
CA ALA A 4 -36.82 23.99 -3.78
C ALA A 4 -38.28 23.48 -3.83
N ALA A 5 -38.57 22.28 -3.31
CA ALA A 5 -39.89 21.64 -3.41
C ALA A 5 -40.73 21.70 -2.12
N LEU A 6 -40.27 22.40 -1.09
CA LEU A 6 -41.00 22.52 0.18
C LEU A 6 -42.03 23.66 0.10
N SER A 7 -43.32 23.31 0.08
CA SER A 7 -44.43 24.25 0.17
C SER A 7 -45.01 24.25 1.59
N ALA A 8 -45.28 25.44 2.15
CA ALA A 8 -45.72 25.61 3.53
C ALA A 8 -47.07 24.92 3.86
N THR A 9 -47.85 24.59 2.84
CA THR A 9 -49.17 23.95 2.98
C THR A 9 -49.12 22.42 2.88
N ALA A 10 -47.97 21.83 2.55
CA ALA A 10 -47.80 20.38 2.41
C ALA A 10 -46.33 19.98 2.70
N PRO A 11 -45.99 19.58 3.94
CA PRO A 11 -44.61 19.25 4.33
C PRO A 11 -44.14 17.86 3.84
N SER A 12 -44.74 17.30 2.78
CA SER A 12 -44.34 16.00 2.25
C SER A 12 -43.17 16.15 1.28
N LEU A 13 -41.97 15.81 1.76
CA LEU A 13 -40.76 15.66 0.95
C LEU A 13 -40.93 14.50 -0.04
N GLN A 14 -41.21 14.83 -1.31
CA GLN A 14 -41.14 13.87 -2.40
C GLN A 14 -39.66 13.70 -2.80
N ILE A 15 -39.02 12.68 -2.24
CA ILE A 15 -37.68 12.24 -2.67
C ILE A 15 -37.90 11.37 -3.91
N PRO A 16 -37.44 11.77 -5.11
CA PRO A 16 -37.47 10.88 -6.27
C PRO A 16 -36.69 9.61 -5.93
N PRO A 17 -37.19 8.39 -6.24
CA PRO A 17 -36.38 7.20 -6.11
C PRO A 17 -35.12 7.40 -6.94
N ALA A 18 -33.95 7.27 -6.29
CA ALA A 18 -32.66 7.50 -6.92
C ALA A 18 -32.49 6.55 -8.11
N ALA A 19 -32.65 7.06 -9.34
CA ALA A 19 -32.41 6.34 -10.59
C ALA A 19 -30.91 6.29 -10.91
N GLY A 20 -30.09 5.94 -9.91
CA GLY A 20 -28.66 5.73 -10.03
C GLY A 20 -28.30 4.39 -9.39
N PRO A 21 -27.16 3.77 -9.78
CA PRO A 21 -26.72 2.52 -9.18
C PRO A 21 -26.69 2.70 -7.65
N ALA A 22 -27.38 1.80 -6.95
CA ALA A 22 -27.37 1.79 -5.49
C ALA A 22 -25.91 1.70 -5.03
N VAL A 23 -25.41 2.78 -4.42
CA VAL A 23 -24.11 2.75 -3.75
C VAL A 23 -24.30 1.84 -2.55
N SER A 24 -23.87 0.59 -2.69
CA SER A 24 -23.88 -0.37 -1.59
C SER A 24 -22.93 0.14 -0.52
N LEU A 25 -23.45 0.35 0.68
CA LEU A 25 -22.69 0.73 1.88
C LEU A 25 -22.19 -0.51 2.62
N GLU A 26 -22.27 -1.69 2.00
CA GLU A 26 -21.57 -2.87 2.51
C GLU A 26 -20.07 -2.56 2.51
N PRO A 27 -19.37 -2.76 3.65
CA PRO A 27 -17.92 -2.62 3.67
C PRO A 27 -17.35 -3.49 2.57
N PRO A 28 -16.49 -2.98 1.68
CA PRO A 28 -15.81 -3.84 0.73
C PRO A 28 -15.13 -4.95 1.51
N ASP A 29 -15.45 -6.21 1.23
CA ASP A 29 -14.88 -7.36 1.95
C ASP A 29 -13.33 -7.40 1.85
N SER A 30 -12.77 -6.67 0.88
CA SER A 30 -11.34 -6.58 0.61
C SER A 30 -10.71 -5.26 1.09
N LYS A 31 -9.58 -5.35 1.81
CA LYS A 31 -8.77 -4.19 2.26
C LYS A 31 -8.11 -3.40 1.13
N LEU A 32 -8.25 -3.87 -0.12
CA LEU A 32 -7.67 -3.26 -1.32
C LEU A 32 -8.07 -1.80 -1.54
N HIS A 33 -9.26 -1.40 -1.08
CA HIS A 33 -9.71 0.00 -1.15
C HIS A 33 -8.81 0.96 -0.35
N LEU A 34 -8.09 0.47 0.67
CA LEU A 34 -7.17 1.28 1.48
C LEU A 34 -5.93 1.69 0.70
N LEU A 35 -5.53 0.93 -0.33
CA LEU A 35 -4.33 1.17 -1.12
C LEU A 35 -4.35 2.53 -1.81
N GLY A 36 -5.53 3.03 -2.20
CA GLY A 36 -5.69 4.36 -2.79
C GLY A 36 -5.37 5.53 -1.85
N SER A 37 -5.29 5.30 -0.54
CA SER A 37 -4.96 6.32 0.48
C SER A 37 -3.49 6.32 0.91
N LEU A 38 -2.72 5.36 0.40
CA LEU A 38 -1.31 5.17 0.74
C LEU A 38 -0.42 6.14 -0.03
N SER A 39 0.68 6.55 0.59
CA SER A 39 1.72 7.33 -0.11
C SER A 39 2.55 6.44 -1.03
N ASP A 40 3.28 7.05 -1.98
CA ASP A 40 4.22 6.34 -2.84
C ASP A 40 5.26 5.52 -2.04
N LEU A 41 5.67 5.99 -0.85
CA LEU A 41 6.58 5.26 0.02
C LEU A 41 5.90 4.04 0.69
N ASP A 42 4.66 4.22 1.16
CA ASP A 42 3.89 3.12 1.75
C ASP A 42 3.68 2.00 0.72
N LEU A 43 3.30 2.38 -0.51
CA LEU A 43 3.14 1.44 -1.63
C LEU A 43 4.48 0.80 -2.02
N ALA A 44 5.58 1.55 -2.06
CA ALA A 44 6.90 1.01 -2.34
C ALA A 44 7.33 -0.04 -1.31
N MET A 45 7.09 0.21 -0.01
CA MET A 45 7.39 -0.74 1.06
C MET A 45 6.50 -1.98 0.99
N LEU A 46 5.21 -1.81 0.69
CA LEU A 46 4.28 -2.93 0.53
C LEU A 46 4.68 -3.83 -0.66
N ILE A 47 5.02 -3.22 -1.80
CA ILE A 47 5.47 -3.94 -3.00
C ILE A 47 6.79 -4.69 -2.72
N ALA A 48 7.75 -4.06 -2.02
CA ALA A 48 9.00 -4.72 -1.65
C ALA A 48 8.75 -5.94 -0.75
N ALA A 49 7.83 -5.83 0.22
CA ALA A 49 7.42 -6.93 1.08
C ALA A 49 6.73 -8.06 0.30
N ALA A 50 5.76 -7.73 -0.57
CA ALA A 50 5.03 -8.72 -1.37
C ALA A 50 5.95 -9.46 -2.36
N ARG A 51 6.98 -8.79 -2.91
CA ARG A 51 7.96 -9.43 -3.80
C ARG A 51 8.83 -10.48 -3.10
N LEU A 52 9.10 -10.32 -1.80
CA LEU A 52 9.91 -11.27 -1.05
C LEU A 52 9.22 -12.64 -0.90
N ASP A 53 7.90 -12.68 -0.91
CA ASP A 53 7.14 -13.94 -0.93
C ASP A 53 7.54 -14.80 -2.15
N ILE A 54 7.63 -14.15 -3.31
CA ILE A 54 7.96 -14.80 -4.58
C ILE A 54 9.46 -15.10 -4.69
N VAL A 55 10.31 -14.13 -4.34
CA VAL A 55 11.77 -14.22 -4.56
C VAL A 55 12.47 -15.07 -3.50
N ALA A 56 12.04 -14.98 -2.24
CA ALA A 56 12.68 -15.69 -1.13
C ALA A 56 11.91 -16.94 -0.69
N HIS A 57 10.81 -17.29 -1.37
CA HIS A 57 9.96 -18.45 -1.06
C HIS A 57 9.60 -18.52 0.43
N THR A 58 9.28 -17.37 1.00
CA THR A 58 8.99 -17.21 2.43
C THR A 58 7.67 -16.47 2.61
N ASP A 59 6.73 -17.10 3.30
CA ASP A 59 5.42 -16.52 3.58
C ASP A 59 5.50 -15.38 4.63
N THR A 60 6.69 -15.13 5.20
CA THR A 60 6.90 -14.16 6.28
C THR A 60 8.13 -13.29 6.02
N VAL A 61 8.00 -12.02 6.37
CA VAL A 61 9.01 -10.97 6.17
C VAL A 61 9.13 -10.08 7.40
N ASN A 62 10.29 -9.48 7.61
CA ASN A 62 10.47 -8.42 8.60
C ASN A 62 10.83 -7.09 7.93
N PHE A 63 10.87 -6.00 8.71
CA PHE A 63 11.17 -4.67 8.18
C PHE A 63 12.56 -4.59 7.53
N ALA A 64 13.57 -5.25 8.12
CA ALA A 64 14.93 -5.24 7.59
C ALA A 64 14.98 -5.85 6.18
N MET A 65 14.39 -7.03 5.98
CA MET A 65 14.31 -7.68 4.67
C MET A 65 13.58 -6.82 3.64
N ALA A 66 12.42 -6.28 4.00
CA ALA A 66 11.63 -5.44 3.08
C ALA A 66 12.37 -4.14 2.71
N TYR A 67 13.09 -3.54 3.66
CA TYR A 67 13.90 -2.35 3.41
C TYR A 67 15.12 -2.66 2.52
N ASP A 68 15.78 -3.80 2.73
CA ASP A 68 16.88 -4.24 1.88
C ASP A 68 16.40 -4.48 0.43
N GLU A 69 15.24 -5.12 0.25
CA GLU A 69 14.66 -5.29 -1.09
C GLU A 69 14.24 -3.95 -1.71
N TYR A 70 13.65 -3.04 -0.94
CA TYR A 70 13.33 -1.68 -1.39
C TYR A 70 14.58 -0.93 -1.88
N THR A 71 15.68 -0.98 -1.12
CA THR A 71 16.93 -0.32 -1.52
C THR A 71 17.58 -0.98 -2.72
N SER A 72 17.51 -2.31 -2.84
CA SER A 72 17.94 -3.07 -4.01
C SER A 72 17.17 -2.64 -5.26
N LEU A 73 15.84 -2.53 -5.18
CA LEU A 73 14.98 -2.05 -6.25
C LEU A 73 15.33 -0.62 -6.67
N MET A 74 15.51 0.29 -5.72
CA MET A 74 15.92 1.67 -6.00
C MET A 74 17.33 1.75 -6.61
N GLY A 75 18.25 0.88 -6.17
CA GLY A 75 19.59 0.76 -6.76
C GLY A 75 19.52 0.35 -8.23
N ARG A 76 18.72 -0.68 -8.55
CA ARG A 76 18.47 -1.11 -9.94
C ARG A 76 17.86 0.02 -10.77
N GLN A 77 16.87 0.74 -10.24
CA GLN A 77 16.26 1.88 -10.94
C GLN A 77 17.29 2.97 -11.26
N ARG A 78 18.17 3.33 -10.32
CA ARG A 78 19.22 4.33 -10.56
C ARG A 78 20.17 3.91 -11.67
N VAL A 79 20.60 2.65 -11.69
CA VAL A 79 21.47 2.12 -12.75
C VAL A 79 20.76 2.18 -14.12
N GLN A 80 19.47 1.83 -14.18
CA GLN A 80 18.68 1.88 -15.41
C GLN A 80 18.49 3.33 -15.92
N SER A 81 18.25 4.28 -15.01
CA SER A 81 18.18 5.71 -15.37
C SER A 81 19.54 6.28 -15.80
N ALA A 82 20.63 5.73 -15.26
CA ALA A 82 22.01 6.06 -15.66
C ALA A 82 22.32 5.65 -17.08
N SER A 83 22.00 4.40 -17.44
CA SER A 83 22.24 3.87 -18.78
C SER A 83 21.40 4.57 -19.86
N SER A 84 20.25 5.13 -19.50
CA SER A 84 19.36 5.82 -20.45
C SER A 84 19.66 7.32 -20.62
N GLY A 85 20.75 7.84 -20.04
CA GLY A 85 21.12 9.27 -20.16
C GLY A 85 20.23 10.24 -19.38
N MET A 86 19.24 9.74 -18.64
CA MET A 86 18.28 10.55 -17.86
C MET A 86 18.87 11.18 -16.60
N LEU A 87 20.05 10.74 -16.15
CA LEU A 87 20.72 11.35 -14.98
C LEU A 87 21.07 12.82 -15.19
N ALA A 88 21.32 13.24 -16.44
CA ALA A 88 21.62 14.64 -16.76
C ALA A 88 20.44 15.59 -16.51
N LEU A 89 19.21 15.07 -16.38
CA LEU A 89 18.00 15.84 -16.10
C LEU A 89 17.61 15.86 -14.61
N GLY A 90 18.48 15.37 -13.71
CA GLY A 90 18.17 15.28 -12.28
C GLY A 90 17.13 14.21 -11.93
N GLY A 91 16.82 13.30 -12.86
CA GLY A 91 15.83 12.22 -12.70
C GLY A 91 16.29 11.06 -11.80
N GLY A 92 17.07 11.33 -10.76
CA GLY A 92 17.47 10.33 -9.78
C GLY A 92 16.35 10.09 -8.78
N ALA A 93 15.77 8.89 -8.75
CA ALA A 93 14.76 8.54 -7.75
C ALA A 93 15.31 8.76 -6.33
N ARG A 94 14.60 9.58 -5.54
CA ARG A 94 14.88 9.81 -4.12
C ARG A 94 14.72 8.49 -3.37
N VAL A 95 15.77 8.08 -2.66
CA VAL A 95 15.70 6.92 -1.76
C VAL A 95 15.34 7.44 -0.37
N TRP A 96 14.30 6.86 0.21
CA TRP A 96 13.89 7.15 1.57
C TRP A 96 14.76 6.38 2.56
N GLY A 97 15.23 7.07 3.60
CA GLY A 97 16.03 6.45 4.65
C GLY A 97 15.19 5.55 5.56
N ARG A 98 15.88 4.71 6.34
CA ARG A 98 15.27 3.70 7.23
C ARG A 98 14.23 4.27 8.19
N GLY A 99 14.41 5.49 8.72
CA GLY A 99 13.44 6.11 9.60
C GLY A 99 12.09 6.39 8.92
N ALA A 100 12.10 6.96 7.70
CA ALA A 100 10.87 7.22 6.95
C ALA A 100 10.20 5.91 6.50
N ALA A 101 10.99 4.93 6.08
CA ALA A 101 10.50 3.61 5.72
C ALA A 101 9.91 2.85 6.93
N GLY A 102 10.48 3.05 8.12
CA GLY A 102 9.95 2.48 9.36
C GLY A 102 8.56 3.03 9.70
N ILE A 103 8.36 4.36 9.58
CA ILE A 103 7.04 4.99 9.77
C ILE A 103 6.03 4.45 8.76
N ALA A 104 6.43 4.31 7.50
CA ALA A 104 5.59 3.71 6.45
C ALA A 104 5.22 2.26 6.80
N TRP A 105 6.19 1.47 7.28
CA TRP A 105 5.97 0.09 7.74
C TRP A 105 4.97 0.01 8.89
N GLU A 106 5.13 0.86 9.92
CA GLU A 106 4.20 0.93 11.04
C GLU A 106 2.79 1.30 10.60
N ARG A 107 2.67 2.19 9.61
CA ARG A 107 1.38 2.54 9.01
C ARG A 107 0.73 1.34 8.31
N LEU A 108 1.49 0.57 7.53
CA LEU A 108 0.99 -0.65 6.88
C LEU A 108 0.52 -1.70 7.90
N VAL A 109 1.25 -1.84 9.01
CA VAL A 109 0.85 -2.67 10.17
C VAL A 109 -0.47 -2.16 10.77
N ALA A 110 -0.58 -0.86 11.03
CA ALA A 110 -1.77 -0.25 11.63
C ALA A 110 -3.02 -0.41 10.76
N LEU A 111 -2.85 -0.40 9.43
CA LEU A 111 -3.92 -0.66 8.46
C LEU A 111 -4.26 -2.16 8.30
N GLY A 112 -3.50 -3.04 8.97
CA GLY A 112 -3.72 -4.49 8.91
C GLY A 112 -3.34 -5.12 7.58
N LEU A 113 -2.51 -4.44 6.77
CA LEU A 113 -1.93 -4.97 5.53
C LEU A 113 -0.72 -5.88 5.81
N LEU A 114 -0.17 -5.77 7.03
CA LEU A 114 0.88 -6.64 7.56
C LEU A 114 0.36 -7.30 8.83
N VAL A 115 0.25 -8.63 8.83
CA VAL A 115 -0.32 -9.41 9.92
C VAL A 115 0.80 -10.16 10.65
N PRO A 116 0.89 -10.13 11.98
CA PRO A 116 1.93 -10.90 12.70
C PRO A 116 1.87 -12.39 12.36
N ALA A 117 3.01 -12.99 12.00
CA ALA A 117 3.06 -14.38 11.54
C ALA A 117 2.73 -15.42 12.64
N ALA A 118 2.84 -15.06 13.92
CA ALA A 118 2.52 -15.93 15.06
C ALA A 118 1.50 -15.27 16.00
N PRO A 119 0.28 -15.84 16.15
CA PRO A 119 -0.71 -15.39 17.11
C PRO A 119 -0.35 -15.94 18.50
N GLY A 120 0.43 -15.20 19.29
CA GLY A 120 0.80 -15.64 20.65
C GLY A 120 1.98 -14.92 21.29
N GLY A 121 2.75 -14.14 20.53
CA GLY A 121 3.91 -13.42 21.05
C GLY A 121 3.60 -12.15 21.82
N ARG A 122 2.72 -12.19 22.84
CA ARG A 122 2.64 -11.13 23.87
C ARG A 122 3.91 -11.10 24.75
N GLY A 123 4.81 -12.08 24.63
CA GLY A 123 6.00 -12.25 25.46
C GLY A 123 7.32 -11.66 24.94
N THR A 124 7.40 -11.18 23.70
CA THR A 124 8.63 -10.55 23.15
C THR A 124 8.39 -9.26 22.37
N ALA A 125 7.14 -8.80 22.31
CA ALA A 125 6.74 -7.54 21.65
C ALA A 125 7.41 -6.27 22.24
N GLY A 126 8.20 -6.39 23.31
CA GLY A 126 8.97 -5.30 23.90
C GLY A 126 10.50 -5.44 23.82
N LEU A 127 11.04 -6.52 23.27
CA LEU A 127 12.50 -6.81 23.32
C LEU A 127 13.18 -6.88 21.95
N GLY A 128 12.42 -7.02 20.87
CA GLY A 128 12.92 -6.91 19.50
C GLY A 128 12.09 -5.89 18.74
N GLY A 129 12.73 -4.82 18.23
CA GLY A 129 12.05 -3.79 17.43
C GLY A 129 11.40 -4.36 16.15
N LEU A 130 10.87 -3.47 15.30
CA LEU A 130 10.22 -3.82 14.02
C LEU A 130 11.04 -4.79 13.16
N ASP A 131 12.36 -4.75 13.29
CA ASP A 131 13.34 -5.58 12.59
C ASP A 131 13.31 -7.06 12.97
N ALA A 132 13.00 -7.40 14.23
CA ALA A 132 13.01 -8.78 14.69
C ALA A 132 11.65 -9.48 14.51
N LYS A 133 10.58 -8.69 14.33
CA LYS A 133 9.22 -9.20 14.23
C LYS A 133 8.91 -9.63 12.79
N MET A 134 8.40 -10.84 12.64
CA MET A 134 7.94 -11.39 11.37
C MET A 134 6.47 -11.07 11.11
N TRP A 135 6.18 -10.75 9.85
CA TRP A 135 4.88 -10.31 9.34
C TRP A 135 4.54 -11.09 8.06
N LYS A 136 3.27 -11.42 7.91
CA LYS A 136 2.67 -11.89 6.66
C LYS A 136 2.09 -10.69 5.92
N VAL A 137 2.28 -10.63 4.61
CA VAL A 137 1.67 -9.61 3.77
C VAL A 137 0.24 -10.07 3.42
N ASP A 138 -0.75 -9.21 3.65
CA ASP A 138 -2.17 -9.53 3.45
C ASP A 138 -2.69 -9.07 2.07
N VAL A 139 -1.78 -8.85 1.12
CA VAL A 139 -2.05 -8.42 -0.25
C VAL A 139 -1.02 -9.07 -1.17
N ALA A 140 -1.47 -9.74 -2.22
CA ALA A 140 -0.60 -10.34 -3.23
C ALA A 140 -0.07 -9.28 -4.20
N LEU A 141 1.09 -9.54 -4.81
CA LEU A 141 1.77 -8.57 -5.67
C LEU A 141 0.92 -8.17 -6.90
N GLU A 142 0.19 -9.13 -7.45
CA GLU A 142 -0.71 -8.95 -8.60
C GLU A 142 -1.97 -8.13 -8.29
N GLU A 143 -2.39 -8.06 -7.03
CA GLU A 143 -3.60 -7.34 -6.60
C GLU A 143 -3.35 -5.83 -6.49
N ILE A 144 -2.13 -5.43 -6.12
CA ILE A 144 -1.74 -4.03 -5.91
C ILE A 144 -2.03 -3.16 -7.16
N PRO A 145 -1.54 -3.49 -8.39
CA PRO A 145 -1.78 -2.65 -9.56
C PRO A 145 -3.24 -2.66 -10.03
N ALA A 146 -4.03 -3.67 -9.66
CA ALA A 146 -5.46 -3.71 -9.96
C ALA A 146 -6.27 -2.78 -9.04
N ALA A 147 -5.80 -2.61 -7.80
CA ALA A 147 -6.49 -1.86 -6.75
C ALA A 147 -6.12 -0.36 -6.68
N VAL A 148 -4.91 0.03 -7.11
CA VAL A 148 -4.47 1.43 -7.05
C VAL A 148 -3.70 1.84 -8.30
N LYS A 149 -3.88 3.11 -8.71
CA LYS A 149 -3.09 3.71 -9.77
C LYS A 149 -1.65 3.95 -9.29
N LEU A 150 -0.74 3.12 -9.77
CA LEU A 150 0.69 3.23 -9.47
C LEU A 150 1.39 4.21 -10.42
N ASN A 151 2.47 4.83 -9.92
CA ASN A 151 3.44 5.48 -10.80
C ASN A 151 4.18 4.45 -11.67
N ALA A 152 4.82 4.89 -12.75
CA ALA A 152 5.45 3.98 -13.72
C ALA A 152 6.53 3.07 -13.11
N VAL A 153 7.23 3.56 -12.09
CA VAL A 153 8.31 2.82 -11.41
C VAL A 153 7.73 1.68 -10.56
N LEU A 154 6.74 2.00 -9.72
CA LEU A 154 6.08 1.01 -8.86
C LEU A 154 5.31 -0.03 -9.69
N ALA A 155 4.63 0.40 -10.75
CA ALA A 155 3.94 -0.51 -11.66
C ALA A 155 4.89 -1.50 -12.33
N ARG A 156 6.13 -1.08 -12.61
CA ARG A 156 7.17 -1.94 -13.17
C ARG A 156 7.66 -2.98 -12.14
N TRP A 157 7.81 -2.58 -10.88
CA TRP A 157 8.23 -3.50 -9.80
C TRP A 157 7.23 -4.63 -9.55
N CYS A 158 5.93 -4.38 -9.77
CA CYS A 158 4.90 -5.43 -9.71
C CYS A 158 5.00 -6.47 -10.84
N ARG A 159 5.71 -6.17 -11.94
CA ARG A 159 5.81 -7.06 -13.12
C ARG A 159 7.17 -7.71 -13.29
N GLU A 160 8.22 -7.03 -12.84
CA GLU A 160 9.60 -7.51 -12.94
C GLU A 160 10.00 -8.21 -11.64
N ILE A 161 10.13 -9.54 -11.70
CA ILE A 161 10.57 -10.40 -10.61
C ILE A 161 11.95 -10.94 -10.95
#